data_AF-A0A2E8K1N2-F1
#
_entry.id   AF-A0A2E8K1N2-F1
#
_cell.length_a   1.000
_cell.length_b   1.000
_cell.length_c   1.000
_cell.angle_alpha   90.00
_cell.angle_beta   90.00
_cell.angle_gamma   90.00
#
_symmetry.space_group_name_H-M   'P 1'
#
loop_
_entity.id
_entity.type
_entity.pdbx_description
1 polymer ?
#
loop_
_entity_poly.entity_id
_entity_poly.type
_entity_poly.pdbx_seq_one_letter_code
_entity_poly.pdbx_strand_id
1 'polypeptide(L)'
;LVALSPDRFEGYFLLGHAALRNREHDSAVKLFARACEIAPERIEPRMALGMSHELRGDRIAAYRAYAKVAESGHVFPQMQGLIAGVDDLGSD
;
A
#
# COMPACT_ATOMS: atom_id res chain seq x y z
N LEU A 1 -11.06 17.43 20.38
CA LEU A 1 -11.78 16.27 19.79
C LEU A 1 -11.75 16.43 18.28
N VAL A 2 -10.81 15.75 17.60
CA VAL A 2 -10.75 15.79 16.13
C VAL A 2 -11.86 14.89 15.61
N ALA A 3 -12.94 15.49 15.13
CA ALA A 3 -13.97 14.79 14.38
C ALA A 3 -13.33 14.32 13.06
N LEU A 4 -13.02 13.03 12.96
CA LEU A 4 -12.62 12.39 11.72
C LEU A 4 -13.84 12.37 10.80
N SER A 5 -13.90 13.31 9.86
CA SER A 5 -14.89 13.28 8.79
C SER A 5 -14.78 11.94 8.05
N PRO A 6 -15.88 11.19 7.88
CA PRO A 6 -15.87 9.88 7.21
C PRO A 6 -15.45 9.92 5.73
N ASP A 7 -15.31 11.13 5.16
CA ASP A 7 -14.82 11.42 3.81
C ASP A 7 -13.30 11.58 3.70
N ARG A 8 -12.55 11.35 4.79
CA ARG A 8 -11.10 11.51 4.80
C ARG A 8 -10.38 10.18 4.75
N PHE A 9 -9.51 10.02 3.75
CA PHE A 9 -8.67 8.83 3.61
C PHE A 9 -7.79 8.61 4.85
N GLU A 10 -7.43 9.67 5.58
CA GLU A 10 -6.60 9.63 6.79
C GLU A 10 -7.20 8.77 7.89
N GLY A 11 -8.53 8.74 8.04
CA GLY A 11 -9.21 7.90 9.04
C GLY A 11 -9.01 6.42 8.74
N TYR A 12 -9.26 6.02 7.50
CA TYR A 12 -9.02 4.65 7.04
C TYR A 12 -7.54 4.28 7.06
N PHE A 13 -6.66 5.22 6.74
CA PHE A 13 -5.21 5.04 6.81
C PHE A 13 -4.72 4.79 8.25
N LEU A 14 -5.19 5.58 9.22
CA LEU A 14 -4.86 5.40 10.64
C LEU A 14 -5.40 4.07 11.19
N LEU A 15 -6.64 3.71 10.83
CA LEU A 15 -7.22 2.41 11.20
C LEU A 15 -6.44 1.26 10.57
N GLY A 16 -6.02 1.38 9.31
CA GLY A 16 -5.18 0.38 8.64
C GLY A 16 -3.84 0.18 9.36
N HIS A 17 -3.20 1.27 9.82
CA HIS A 17 -1.99 1.17 10.63
C HIS A 17 -2.24 0.50 12.00
N ALA A 18 -3.38 0.77 12.63
CA ALA A 18 -3.76 0.08 13.86
C ALA A 18 -3.93 -1.44 13.62
N ALA A 19 -4.59 -1.82 12.53
CA ALA A 19 -4.74 -3.22 12.13
C ALA A 19 -3.39 -3.89 11.85
N LEU A 20 -2.44 -3.20 11.18
CA LEU A 20 -1.08 -3.72 10.99
C LEU A 20 -0.36 -4.00 12.31
N ARG A 21 -0.48 -3.08 13.29
CA ARG A 21 0.12 -3.25 14.62
C ARG A 21 -0.45 -4.46 15.36
N ASN A 22 -1.73 -4.78 15.13
CA ASN A 22 -2.39 -5.97 15.66
C ASN A 22 -2.13 -7.24 14.85
N ARG A 23 -1.32 -7.18 13.78
CA ARG A 23 -1.12 -8.26 12.79
C ARG A 23 -2.40 -8.70 12.08
N GLU A 24 -3.40 -7.84 12.04
CA GLU A 24 -4.66 -8.06 11.31
C GLU A 24 -4.48 -7.67 9.83
N HIS A 25 -3.64 -8.42 9.12
CA HIS A 25 -3.19 -8.08 7.77
C HIS A 25 -4.34 -7.97 6.76
N ASP A 26 -5.35 -8.84 6.87
CA ASP A 26 -6.55 -8.75 6.03
C ASP A 26 -7.38 -7.49 6.26
N SER A 27 -7.53 -7.09 7.52
CA SER A 27 -8.23 -5.86 7.90
C SER A 27 -7.45 -4.65 7.39
N ALA A 28 -6.13 -4.65 7.55
CA ALA A 28 -5.25 -3.60 7.04
C ALA A 28 -5.41 -3.42 5.52
N VAL A 29 -5.38 -4.52 4.74
CA VAL A 29 -5.60 -4.48 3.29
C VAL A 29 -6.93 -3.79 2.94
N LYS A 30 -8.04 -4.17 3.60
CA LYS A 30 -9.36 -3.58 3.33
C LYS A 30 -9.40 -2.09 3.66
N LEU A 31 -8.81 -1.70 4.79
CA LEU A 31 -8.78 -0.31 5.26
C LEU A 31 -7.94 0.58 4.33
N PHE A 32 -6.74 0.13 3.96
CA PHE A 32 -5.91 0.88 3.01
C PHE A 32 -6.48 0.89 1.59
N ALA A 33 -7.18 -0.16 1.16
CA ALA A 33 -7.90 -0.15 -0.12
C ALA A 33 -8.98 0.95 -0.13
N ARG A 34 -9.77 1.09 0.94
CA ARG A 34 -10.72 2.21 1.06
C ARG A 34 -10.04 3.58 1.08
N ALA A 35 -8.92 3.72 1.77
CA ALA A 35 -8.14 4.95 1.73
C ALA A 35 -7.64 5.28 0.30
N CYS A 36 -7.23 4.28 -0.48
CA CYS A 36 -6.85 4.45 -1.89
C CYS A 36 -8.03 4.83 -2.79
N GLU A 37 -9.24 4.33 -2.50
CA GLU A 37 -10.44 4.68 -3.27
C GLU A 37 -10.89 6.12 -3.02
N ILE A 38 -10.75 6.61 -1.78
CA ILE A 38 -11.10 7.98 -1.39
C ILE A 38 -10.10 9.00 -1.93
N ALA A 39 -8.81 8.66 -1.87
CA ALA A 39 -7.73 9.55 -2.31
C ALA A 39 -6.77 8.81 -3.27
N PRO A 40 -7.19 8.55 -4.51
CA PRO A 40 -6.39 7.79 -5.49
C PRO A 40 -5.08 8.47 -5.89
N GLU A 41 -4.99 9.79 -5.75
CA GLU A 41 -3.80 10.60 -5.99
C GLU A 41 -2.74 10.46 -4.89
N ARG A 42 -3.13 9.96 -3.70
CA ARG A 42 -2.22 9.81 -2.56
C ARG A 42 -1.41 8.52 -2.67
N ILE A 43 -0.11 8.67 -2.42
CA ILE A 43 0.85 7.57 -2.54
C ILE A 43 0.89 6.76 -1.24
N GLU A 44 0.69 7.43 -0.10
CA GLU A 44 0.84 6.85 1.23
C GLU A 44 -0.11 5.66 1.47
N PRO A 45 -1.42 5.75 1.15
CA PRO A 45 -2.34 4.61 1.29
C PRO A 45 -1.97 3.45 0.37
N ARG A 46 -1.47 3.75 -0.84
CA ARG A 46 -1.11 2.75 -1.84
C ARG A 46 0.16 2.00 -1.45
N MET A 47 1.15 2.70 -0.89
CA MET A 47 2.31 2.06 -0.26
C MET A 47 1.91 1.16 0.90
N ALA A 48 1.06 1.66 1.81
CA ALA A 48 0.62 0.90 2.97
C ALA A 48 -0.21 -0.33 2.56
N LEU A 49 -0.97 -0.25 1.48
CA LEU A 49 -1.66 -1.39 0.86
C LEU A 49 -0.67 -2.44 0.35
N GLY A 50 0.40 -2.02 -0.35
CA GLY A 50 1.46 -2.91 -0.82
C GLY A 50 2.14 -3.65 0.34
N MET A 51 2.49 -2.92 1.40
CA MET A 51 3.08 -3.48 2.62
C MET A 51 2.14 -4.46 3.32
N SER A 52 0.85 -4.14 3.36
CA SER A 52 -0.16 -5.01 3.97
C SER A 52 -0.33 -6.32 3.20
N HIS A 53 -0.29 -6.27 1.87
CA HIS A 53 -0.28 -7.48 1.05
C HIS A 53 0.97 -8.33 1.25
N GLU A 54 2.14 -7.70 1.39
CA GLU A 54 3.40 -8.40 1.65
C GLU A 54 3.35 -9.13 2.99
N LEU A 55 2.89 -8.44 4.04
CA LEU A 55 2.72 -9.02 5.38
C LEU A 55 1.66 -10.13 5.42
N ARG A 56 0.66 -10.06 4.54
CA ARG A 56 -0.32 -11.14 4.34
C ARG A 56 0.24 -12.34 3.58
N GLY A 57 1.37 -12.19 2.87
CA GLY A 57 1.95 -13.20 1.99
C GLY A 57 1.50 -13.11 0.53
N ASP A 58 0.66 -12.13 0.16
CA ASP A 58 0.19 -11.92 -1.21
C ASP A 58 1.19 -11.10 -2.02
N ARG A 59 2.31 -11.73 -2.34
CA ARG A 59 3.45 -11.08 -3.00
C ARG A 59 3.09 -10.46 -4.36
N ILE A 60 2.17 -11.08 -5.11
CA ILE A 60 1.68 -10.56 -6.41
C ILE A 60 0.90 -9.25 -6.22
N ALA A 61 0.01 -9.21 -5.22
CA ALA A 61 -0.80 -8.01 -4.95
C ALA A 61 0.07 -6.87 -4.39
N ALA A 62 1.04 -7.21 -3.52
CA ALA A 62 2.04 -6.27 -3.03
C ALA A 62 2.82 -5.64 -4.19
N TYR A 63 3.34 -6.47 -5.10
CA TYR A 63 4.06 -5.99 -6.28
C TYR A 63 3.24 -5.03 -7.13
N ARG A 64 1.98 -5.37 -7.44
CA ARG A 64 1.10 -4.48 -8.23
C ARG A 64 0.86 -3.14 -7.54
N ALA A 65 0.69 -3.13 -6.23
CA ALA A 65 0.51 -1.89 -5.47
C ALA A 65 1.78 -1.03 -5.50
N TYR A 66 2.95 -1.65 -5.32
CA TYR A 66 4.24 -0.96 -5.39
C TYR A 66 4.58 -0.47 -6.81
N ALA A 67 4.31 -1.25 -7.86
CA ALA A 67 4.58 -0.85 -9.24
C ALA A 67 3.90 0.47 -9.60
N LYS A 68 2.62 0.62 -9.22
CA LYS A 68 1.87 1.89 -9.40
C LYS A 68 2.48 3.07 -8.65
N VAL A 69 3.10 2.83 -7.50
CA VAL A 69 3.81 3.87 -6.75
C VAL A 69 5.10 4.28 -7.47
N ALA A 70 5.85 3.31 -8.00
CA ALA A 70 7.07 3.56 -8.76
C ALA A 70 6.80 4.33 -10.06
N GLU A 71 5.72 3.99 -10.77
CA GLU A 71 5.24 4.69 -11.96
C GLU A 71 4.97 6.19 -11.70
N SER A 72 4.63 6.55 -10.45
CA SER A 72 4.42 7.94 -10.03
C SER A 72 5.73 8.70 -9.75
N GLY A 73 6.88 8.14 -10.16
CA GLY A 73 8.21 8.72 -9.96
C GLY A 73 8.77 8.60 -8.55
N HIS A 74 8.08 7.89 -7.65
CA HIS A 74 8.47 7.71 -6.26
C HIS A 74 8.97 6.28 -6.04
N VAL A 75 10.29 6.12 -5.92
CA VAL A 75 10.92 4.84 -5.62
C VAL A 75 11.29 4.77 -4.15
N PHE A 76 10.65 3.86 -3.41
CA PHE A 76 10.94 3.64 -2.00
C PHE A 76 11.92 2.46 -1.81
N PRO A 77 12.76 2.46 -0.76
CA PRO A 77 13.75 1.41 -0.53
C PRO A 77 13.13 0.01 -0.44
N GLN A 78 11.92 -0.10 0.13
CA GLN A 78 11.19 -1.37 0.23
C GLN A 78 10.79 -1.94 -1.15
N MET A 79 10.81 -1.11 -2.20
CA MET A 79 10.42 -1.46 -3.55
C MET A 79 11.61 -1.80 -4.45
N GLN A 80 12.85 -1.48 -4.04
CA GLN A 80 14.06 -1.76 -4.83
C GLN A 80 14.26 -3.25 -5.15
N GLY A 81 13.93 -4.13 -4.20
CA GLY A 81 14.00 -5.58 -4.42
C GLY A 81 12.99 -6.10 -5.44
N LEU A 82 11.90 -5.37 -5.70
CA LEU A 82 10.92 -5.71 -6.73
C LEU A 82 11.30 -5.13 -8.09
N ILE A 83 11.81 -3.90 -8.14
CA ILE A 83 12.28 -3.25 -9.39
C ILE A 83 13.46 -4.03 -9.99
N ALA A 84 14.41 -4.47 -9.15
CA ALA A 84 15.54 -5.27 -9.60
C ALA A 84 15.13 -6.60 -10.25
N GLY A 85 13.98 -7.18 -9.88
CA GLY A 85 13.44 -8.38 -10.52
C GLY A 85 12.73 -8.14 -11.84
N VAL A 86 12.37 -6.89 -12.18
CA VAL A 86 11.74 -6.54 -13.46
C VAL A 86 12.79 -6.37 -14.56
N ASP A 87 13.96 -5.85 -14.19
CA ASP A 87 15.12 -5.71 -15.09
C ASP A 87 15.61 -7.08 -15.58
N ASP A 88 15.57 -8.09 -14.69
CA ASP A 88 15.98 -9.48 -14.98
C ASP A 88 14.97 -10.25 -15.85
N LEU A 89 13.70 -9.83 -15.89
CA LEU A 89 12.63 -10.46 -16.69
C LEU A 89 12.46 -9.84 -18.09
N GLY A 90 13.25 -8.81 -18.41
CA GLY A 90 13.19 -8.08 -19.70
C GLY A 90 14.34 -8.39 -20.66
N SER A 91 15.22 -9.34 -20.32
CA SER A 91 16.40 -9.70 -21.12
C SER A 91 16.34 -11.15 -21.59
N ASP A 92 15.37 -11.51 -22.44
CA ASP A 92 15.47 -12.65 -23.38
C ASP A 92 14.54 -12.43 -24.59
#